data_AF-A0A8R7TBG5-F1
#
_entry.id   AF-A0A8R7TBG5-F1
#
_cell.length_a   1.000
_cell.length_b   1.000
_cell.length_c   1.000
_cell.angle_alpha   90.00
_cell.angle_beta   90.00
_cell.angle_gamma   90.00
#
_symmetry.space_group_name_H-M   'P 1'
#
loop_
_entity.id
_entity.type
_entity.pdbx_description
1 polymer ?
#
loop_
_entity_poly.entity_id
_entity_poly.type
_entity_poly.pdbx_seq_one_letter_code
_entity_poly.pdbx_strand_id
1 'polypeptide(L)'
;MSNTRDLVSKIMAPVTSDLLDHTTDDHGTWCEVVGRSMEVMSHLSGAQGETGAKLRHEISSCTEAIRTLSRILGCNKCKEEMRQRAIWILTRLYTDTIGISGSFEYSCCGEDFVRMLVNIFTQDNEYSSSIRGYAGEALSNICFLGGISDATLIIQTSGDVINSLTQVLLHEENETCRQASAEILECLCTHYTKDDEYLHKLKKAILKVIGKILCCGDGTHNGEDIESQCDGTQENNEPNKDAQGFQVETLSTMSSNLLSSLLCLCGTVYNTSSVIDLRPQLDASSFLNNLRDMVVKRSGPTVENLSVCKAAGNMVISMLKYYSGGFFKEDNFGSLIEVLSSASKKMLDLDYSMVCSSASSSETGSKLGRRTLLSLVREAKELHAMAPSTSLSG
;
A
#
# COMPACT_ATOMS: atom_id res chain seq x y z
N MET A 1 3.50 40.99 14.52
CA MET A 1 3.60 39.52 14.35
C MET A 1 4.51 39.17 13.17
N SER A 2 5.83 39.43 13.24
CA SER A 2 6.74 39.32 12.06
C SER A 2 8.03 38.53 12.26
N ASN A 3 8.20 37.77 13.36
CA ASN A 3 9.49 37.14 13.68
C ASN A 3 9.64 35.66 13.25
N THR A 4 8.57 34.97 12.85
CA THR A 4 8.65 33.55 12.43
C THR A 4 9.02 33.36 10.96
N ARG A 5 8.54 34.26 10.09
CA ARG A 5 8.81 34.22 8.64
C ARG A 5 10.32 34.33 8.32
N ASP A 6 11.06 35.02 9.19
CA ASP A 6 12.50 35.22 9.11
C ASP A 6 13.31 34.02 9.61
N LEU A 7 12.69 33.11 10.37
CA LEU A 7 13.34 31.91 10.90
C LEU A 7 13.28 30.76 9.90
N VAL A 8 12.11 30.52 9.28
CA VAL A 8 11.95 29.47 8.26
C VAL A 8 12.87 29.74 7.06
N SER A 9 12.95 31.00 6.61
CA SER A 9 13.87 31.39 5.54
C SER A 9 15.34 31.15 5.89
N LYS A 10 15.77 31.44 7.13
CA LYS A 10 17.13 31.14 7.61
C LYS A 10 17.41 29.65 7.71
N ILE A 11 16.43 28.87 8.13
CA ILE A 11 16.53 27.41 8.17
C ILE A 11 16.68 26.85 6.75
N MET A 12 15.91 27.35 5.78
CA MET A 12 15.98 26.92 4.38
C MET A 12 17.20 27.46 3.62
N ALA A 13 17.87 28.51 4.11
CA ALA A 13 18.95 29.19 3.40
C ALA A 13 20.05 28.23 2.87
N PRO A 14 20.52 27.22 3.61
CA PRO A 14 21.48 26.26 3.07
C PRO A 14 20.95 25.43 1.90
N VAL A 15 19.66 25.10 1.89
CA VAL A 15 18.99 24.33 0.83
C VAL A 15 18.71 25.22 -0.40
N THR A 16 18.43 26.51 -0.20
CA THR A 16 18.12 27.44 -1.30
C THR A 16 19.36 28.03 -1.98
N SER A 17 20.52 28.00 -1.31
CA SER A 17 21.75 28.66 -1.79
C SER A 17 22.61 27.82 -2.75
N ASP A 18 22.07 26.72 -3.30
CA ASP A 18 22.75 25.80 -4.25
C ASP A 18 24.17 25.40 -3.79
N LEU A 19 24.31 25.07 -2.49
CA LEU A 19 25.61 24.80 -1.87
C LEU A 19 26.15 23.39 -2.17
N LEU A 20 25.33 22.51 -2.74
CA LEU A 20 25.72 21.13 -3.05
C LEU A 20 26.47 21.09 -4.37
N ASP A 21 27.74 20.69 -4.33
CA ASP A 21 28.48 20.39 -5.54
C ASP A 21 28.09 19.01 -6.07
N HIS A 22 27.20 18.96 -7.05
CA HIS A 22 26.77 17.70 -7.64
C HIS A 22 27.83 17.07 -8.58
N THR A 23 28.97 17.72 -8.78
CA THR A 23 30.06 17.20 -9.62
C THR A 23 31.02 16.30 -8.83
N THR A 24 31.17 16.50 -7.52
CA THR A 24 31.99 15.65 -6.65
C THR A 24 31.18 14.51 -6.02
N ASP A 25 31.87 13.46 -5.57
CA ASP A 25 31.24 12.30 -4.93
C ASP A 25 30.83 12.55 -3.47
N ASP A 26 31.37 13.59 -2.83
CA ASP A 26 31.10 13.96 -1.44
C ASP A 26 30.14 15.15 -1.28
N HIS A 27 29.72 15.75 -2.40
CA HIS A 27 28.96 17.01 -2.44
C HIS A 27 29.61 18.19 -1.70
N GLY A 28 30.91 18.11 -1.43
CA GLY A 28 31.71 19.12 -0.76
C GLY A 28 31.36 19.36 0.71
N THR A 29 32.09 20.30 1.32
CA THR A 29 32.02 20.64 2.76
C THR A 29 30.62 21.05 3.24
N TRP A 30 29.76 21.53 2.35
CA TRP A 30 28.42 22.01 2.69
C TRP A 30 27.36 20.90 2.78
N CYS A 31 27.68 19.67 2.36
CA CYS A 31 26.75 18.54 2.43
C CYS A 31 26.16 18.34 3.83
N GLU A 32 26.99 18.43 4.88
CA GLU A 32 26.52 18.28 6.26
C GLU A 32 25.57 19.42 6.66
N VAL A 33 25.90 20.68 6.32
CA VAL A 33 25.09 21.85 6.66
C VAL A 33 23.72 21.77 6.00
N VAL A 34 23.68 21.38 4.72
CA VAL A 34 22.43 21.14 3.99
C VAL A 34 21.65 19.99 4.62
N GLY A 35 22.32 18.90 4.97
CA GLY A 35 21.70 17.75 5.64
C GLY A 35 21.03 18.12 6.98
N ARG A 36 21.69 18.92 7.83
CA ARG A 36 21.11 19.40 9.10
C ARG A 36 19.96 20.38 8.89
N SER A 37 20.06 21.26 7.91
CA SER A 37 18.96 22.15 7.51
C SER A 37 17.73 21.34 7.12
N MET A 38 17.90 20.32 6.28
CA MET A 38 16.81 19.41 5.90
C MET A 38 16.22 18.64 7.08
N GLU A 39 17.03 18.29 8.09
CA GLU A 39 16.53 17.68 9.33
C GLU A 39 15.51 18.57 10.02
N VAL A 40 15.86 19.85 10.20
CA VAL A 40 14.97 20.83 10.81
C VAL A 40 13.74 21.05 9.93
N MET A 41 13.92 21.16 8.61
CA MET A 41 12.79 21.26 7.67
C MET A 41 11.84 20.06 7.78
N SER A 42 12.35 18.83 7.96
CA SER A 42 11.51 17.64 8.11
C SER A 42 10.61 17.72 9.35
N HIS A 43 11.11 18.24 10.47
CA HIS A 43 10.33 18.48 11.67
C HIS A 43 9.28 19.59 11.47
N LEU A 44 9.65 20.68 10.79
CA LEU A 44 8.71 21.77 10.48
C LEU A 44 7.58 21.30 9.57
N SER A 45 7.90 20.50 8.55
CA SER A 45 6.90 19.90 7.66
C SER A 45 6.00 18.91 8.41
N GLY A 46 6.53 18.17 9.37
CA GLY A 46 5.77 17.24 10.22
C GLY A 46 4.87 17.91 11.28
N ALA A 47 5.01 19.21 11.53
CA ALA A 47 4.26 19.90 12.59
C ALA A 47 2.74 19.90 12.31
N GLN A 48 1.92 19.64 13.33
CA GLN A 48 0.46 19.60 13.19
C GLN A 48 -0.21 20.94 13.54
N GLY A 49 -1.51 21.05 13.23
CA GLY A 49 -2.32 22.23 13.53
C GLY A 49 -2.06 23.43 12.62
N GLU A 50 -2.70 24.56 12.92
CA GLU A 50 -2.67 25.76 12.09
C GLU A 50 -1.25 26.32 11.88
N THR A 51 -0.41 26.26 12.92
CA THR A 51 0.99 26.68 12.83
C THR A 51 1.78 25.77 11.89
N GLY A 52 1.57 24.45 11.98
CA GLY A 52 2.19 23.48 11.08
C GLY A 52 1.78 23.67 9.61
N ALA A 53 0.49 23.94 9.36
CA ALA A 53 0.00 24.27 8.03
C ALA A 53 0.65 25.55 7.47
N LYS A 54 0.82 26.59 8.30
CA LYS A 54 1.54 27.82 7.90
C LYS A 54 3.02 27.54 7.57
N LEU A 55 3.70 26.72 8.37
CA LEU A 55 5.10 26.34 8.12
C LEU A 55 5.25 25.58 6.80
N ARG A 56 4.38 24.59 6.55
CA ARG A 56 4.37 23.86 5.26
C ARG A 56 4.07 24.78 4.09
N HIS A 57 3.13 25.72 4.25
CA HIS A 57 2.86 26.71 3.21
C HIS A 57 4.09 27.58 2.90
N GLU A 58 4.80 28.07 3.92
CA GLU A 58 6.04 28.84 3.76
C GLU A 58 7.14 28.03 3.04
N ILE A 59 7.31 26.74 3.39
CA ILE A 59 8.28 25.86 2.72
C ILE A 59 7.87 25.59 1.27
N SER A 60 6.60 25.23 1.04
CA SER A 60 6.07 24.92 -0.30
C SER A 60 6.14 26.09 -1.28
N SER A 61 6.08 27.32 -0.76
CA SER A 61 6.15 28.55 -1.55
C SER A 61 7.58 28.92 -1.96
N CYS A 62 8.60 28.21 -1.45
CA CYS A 62 10.00 28.42 -1.79
C CYS A 62 10.42 27.49 -2.93
N THR A 63 10.25 27.94 -4.18
CA THR A 63 10.57 27.17 -5.40
C THR A 63 12.00 26.64 -5.43
N GLU A 64 12.97 27.43 -4.98
CA GLU A 64 14.38 27.04 -4.89
C GLU A 64 14.59 25.87 -3.93
N ALA A 65 13.91 25.88 -2.78
CA ALA A 65 13.98 24.78 -1.83
C ALA A 65 13.39 23.50 -2.44
N ILE A 66 12.21 23.60 -3.07
CA ILE A 66 11.58 22.47 -3.76
C ILE A 66 12.48 21.93 -4.87
N ARG A 67 13.06 22.80 -5.70
CA ARG A 67 13.97 22.40 -6.78
C ARG A 67 15.20 21.68 -6.25
N THR A 68 15.80 22.15 -5.17
CA THR A 68 16.95 21.49 -4.54
C THR A 68 16.56 20.13 -3.96
N LEU A 69 15.42 20.02 -3.28
CA LEU A 69 14.94 18.74 -2.76
C LEU A 69 14.72 17.72 -3.88
N SER A 70 14.15 18.12 -5.01
CA SER A 70 13.98 17.25 -6.19
C SER A 70 15.31 16.86 -6.83
N ARG A 71 16.29 17.78 -6.88
CA ARG A 71 17.65 17.48 -7.34
C ARG A 71 18.36 16.46 -6.44
N ILE A 72 18.22 16.59 -5.12
CA ILE A 72 18.75 15.64 -4.15
C ILE A 72 18.14 14.26 -4.36
N LEU A 73 16.81 14.20 -4.56
CA LEU A 73 16.10 12.94 -4.76
C LEU A 73 16.57 12.18 -6.01
N GLY A 74 16.77 12.90 -7.12
CA GLY A 74 17.30 12.35 -8.38
C GLY A 74 18.82 12.16 -8.42
N CYS A 75 19.57 12.56 -7.38
CA CYS A 75 21.02 12.43 -7.35
C CYS A 75 21.43 11.11 -6.66
N ASN A 76 21.99 10.17 -7.43
CA ASN A 76 22.47 8.89 -6.91
C ASN A 76 23.72 8.99 -6.01
N LYS A 77 24.44 10.11 -6.04
CA LYS A 77 25.59 10.41 -5.17
C LYS A 77 25.18 10.95 -3.80
N CYS A 78 23.96 11.48 -3.67
CA CYS A 78 23.48 12.00 -2.40
C CYS A 78 23.32 10.87 -1.38
N LYS A 79 23.70 11.16 -0.12
CA LYS A 79 23.53 10.22 1.00
C LYS A 79 22.07 9.77 1.11
N GLU A 80 21.85 8.48 1.39
CA GLU A 80 20.51 7.91 1.46
C GLU A 80 19.61 8.66 2.44
N GLU A 81 20.11 9.03 3.62
CA GLU A 81 19.38 9.80 4.62
C GLU A 81 18.86 11.14 4.08
N MET A 82 19.64 11.83 3.23
CA MET A 82 19.20 13.08 2.60
C MET A 82 18.10 12.83 1.59
N ARG A 83 18.20 11.74 0.81
CA ARG A 83 17.17 11.34 -0.17
C ARG A 83 15.87 10.95 0.54
N GLN A 84 15.96 10.19 1.63
CA GLN A 84 14.81 9.83 2.48
C GLN A 84 14.15 11.08 3.07
N ARG A 85 14.94 12.03 3.60
CA ARG A 85 14.42 13.32 4.10
C ARG A 85 13.75 14.13 2.97
N ALA A 86 14.31 14.12 1.76
CA ALA A 86 13.71 14.77 0.60
C ALA A 86 12.36 14.16 0.25
N ILE A 87 12.25 12.82 0.18
CA ILE A 87 10.98 12.10 -0.02
C ILE A 87 9.98 12.53 1.06
N TRP A 88 10.36 12.44 2.34
CA TRP A 88 9.47 12.78 3.45
C TRP A 88 8.94 14.22 3.38
N ILE A 89 9.83 15.19 3.17
CA ILE A 89 9.45 16.60 3.08
C ILE A 89 8.53 16.82 1.87
N LEU A 90 8.93 16.35 0.68
CA LEU A 90 8.16 16.57 -0.55
C LEU A 90 6.79 15.89 -0.48
N THR A 91 6.70 14.66 0.02
CA THR A 91 5.41 13.98 0.24
C THR A 91 4.52 14.80 1.15
N ARG A 92 5.06 15.30 2.26
CA ARG A 92 4.29 16.07 3.23
C ARG A 92 3.75 17.38 2.66
N LEU A 93 4.55 18.05 1.83
CA LEU A 93 4.12 19.28 1.14
C LEU A 93 3.10 18.95 0.03
N TYR A 94 3.29 17.86 -0.70
CA TYR A 94 2.36 17.39 -1.73
C TYR A 94 0.99 17.07 -1.13
N THR A 95 0.94 16.29 -0.06
CA THR A 95 -0.32 15.86 0.56
C THR A 95 -1.17 17.01 1.10
N ASP A 96 -0.53 18.12 1.50
CA ASP A 96 -1.21 19.33 1.96
C ASP A 96 -1.96 20.06 0.84
N THR A 97 -1.64 19.75 -0.42
CA THR A 97 -2.25 20.37 -1.60
C THR A 97 -3.27 19.47 -2.30
N ILE A 98 -3.40 18.22 -1.86
CA ILE A 98 -4.39 17.29 -2.38
C ILE A 98 -5.80 17.87 -2.17
N GLY A 99 -6.60 17.91 -3.24
CA GLY A 99 -7.95 18.46 -3.23
C GLY A 99 -8.03 19.99 -3.25
N ILE A 100 -6.90 20.69 -3.18
CA ILE A 100 -6.82 22.15 -3.37
C ILE A 100 -6.49 22.40 -4.84
N SER A 101 -7.55 22.53 -5.66
CA SER A 101 -7.45 22.89 -7.08
C SER A 101 -6.58 24.15 -7.24
N GLY A 102 -5.46 24.04 -7.96
CA GLY A 102 -4.60 25.16 -8.33
C GLY A 102 -3.44 25.55 -7.39
N SER A 103 -3.18 24.88 -6.25
CA SER A 103 -2.08 25.30 -5.35
C SER A 103 -0.71 24.68 -5.66
N PHE A 104 -0.67 23.44 -6.15
CA PHE A 104 0.59 22.78 -6.57
C PHE A 104 0.76 22.78 -8.10
N GLU A 105 -0.28 23.18 -8.83
CA GLU A 105 -0.34 23.26 -10.30
C GLU A 105 0.57 24.36 -10.87
N TYR A 106 1.02 25.31 -10.04
CA TYR A 106 2.01 26.32 -10.42
C TYR A 106 3.46 25.91 -10.10
N SER A 107 3.68 24.76 -9.47
CA SER A 107 5.00 24.17 -9.29
C SER A 107 5.11 23.01 -10.28
N CYS A 108 6.04 23.11 -11.23
CA CYS A 108 6.43 22.06 -12.18
C CYS A 108 6.89 20.73 -11.53
N CYS A 109 6.66 20.55 -10.24
CA CYS A 109 7.25 19.52 -9.41
C CYS A 109 6.24 18.44 -8.97
N GLY A 110 4.93 18.67 -9.04
CA GLY A 110 3.93 17.73 -8.50
C GLY A 110 3.87 16.38 -9.25
N GLU A 111 3.51 16.43 -10.53
CA GLU A 111 3.48 15.23 -11.37
C GLU A 111 4.87 14.61 -11.56
N ASP A 112 5.89 15.46 -11.69
CA ASP A 112 7.28 15.02 -11.80
C ASP A 112 7.76 14.34 -10.52
N PHE A 113 7.27 14.75 -9.35
CA PHE A 113 7.56 14.10 -8.07
C PHE A 113 6.91 12.72 -7.99
N VAL A 114 5.62 12.59 -8.31
CA VAL A 114 4.94 11.28 -8.34
C VAL A 114 5.65 10.34 -9.33
N ARG A 115 6.02 10.85 -10.51
CA ARG A 115 6.80 10.08 -11.50
C ARG A 115 8.15 9.64 -10.97
N MET A 116 8.85 10.51 -10.26
CA MET A 116 10.13 10.18 -9.63
C MET A 116 9.97 9.12 -8.55
N LEU A 117 8.92 9.20 -7.72
CA LEU A 117 8.63 8.17 -6.72
C LEU A 117 8.32 6.82 -7.35
N VAL A 118 7.49 6.78 -8.41
CA VAL A 118 7.20 5.55 -9.14
C VAL A 118 8.50 4.95 -9.67
N ASN A 119 9.34 5.75 -10.32
CA ASN A 119 10.62 5.29 -10.85
C ASN A 119 11.52 4.70 -9.76
N ILE A 120 11.68 5.43 -8.65
CA ILE A 120 12.48 4.98 -7.50
C ILE A 120 11.94 3.65 -6.97
N PHE A 121 10.63 3.53 -6.79
CA PHE A 121 10.02 2.36 -6.17
C PHE A 121 10.13 1.11 -7.05
N THR A 122 9.93 1.25 -8.36
CA THR A 122 9.85 0.11 -9.29
C THR A 122 11.21 -0.39 -9.80
N GLN A 123 12.27 0.41 -9.74
CA GLN A 123 13.60 0.04 -10.24
C GLN A 123 14.47 -0.58 -9.13
N ASP A 124 14.38 -1.91 -8.99
CA ASP A 124 15.07 -2.71 -7.98
C ASP A 124 16.60 -2.64 -8.02
N ASN A 125 17.18 -2.48 -9.21
CA ASN A 125 18.63 -2.49 -9.44
C ASN A 125 19.30 -1.10 -9.30
N GLU A 126 18.52 -0.02 -9.24
CA GLU A 126 19.05 1.35 -9.20
C GLU A 126 19.01 1.98 -7.80
N TYR A 127 18.12 1.50 -6.94
CA TYR A 127 17.86 2.09 -5.62
C TYR A 127 17.88 1.03 -4.53
N SER A 128 18.47 1.37 -3.38
CA SER A 128 18.45 0.49 -2.22
C SER A 128 17.02 0.23 -1.74
N SER A 129 16.80 -0.94 -1.14
CA SER A 129 15.50 -1.30 -0.55
C SER A 129 15.01 -0.28 0.48
N SER A 130 15.94 0.42 1.15
CA SER A 130 15.61 1.46 2.12
C SER A 130 14.96 2.67 1.42
N ILE A 131 15.59 3.22 0.39
CA ILE A 131 15.02 4.35 -0.37
C ILE A 131 13.72 3.95 -1.07
N ARG A 132 13.68 2.73 -1.62
CA ARG A 132 12.47 2.16 -2.23
C ARG A 132 11.33 2.07 -1.22
N GLY A 133 11.60 1.63 0.01
CA GLY A 133 10.61 1.60 1.09
C GLY A 133 9.96 2.97 1.34
N TYR A 134 10.79 4.02 1.46
CA TYR A 134 10.30 5.40 1.63
C TYR A 134 9.48 5.89 0.42
N ALA A 135 9.91 5.57 -0.80
CA ALA A 135 9.17 5.94 -2.00
C ALA A 135 7.82 5.21 -2.10
N GLY A 136 7.79 3.93 -1.74
CA GLY A 136 6.57 3.13 -1.68
C GLY A 136 5.56 3.66 -0.65
N GLU A 137 6.01 3.97 0.56
CA GLU A 137 5.16 4.58 1.60
C GLU A 137 4.62 5.95 1.18
N ALA A 138 5.47 6.77 0.54
CA ALA A 138 5.05 8.04 -0.02
C ALA A 138 3.95 7.86 -1.09
N LEU A 139 4.14 6.92 -2.02
CA LEU A 139 3.15 6.62 -3.06
C LEU A 139 1.84 6.07 -2.49
N SER A 140 1.90 5.16 -1.52
CA SER A 140 0.69 4.60 -0.91
C SER A 140 -0.13 5.69 -0.21
N ASN A 141 0.54 6.61 0.50
CA ASN A 141 -0.09 7.75 1.15
C ASN A 141 -0.69 8.75 0.13
N ILE A 142 0.07 9.11 -0.90
CA ILE A 142 -0.40 10.01 -1.98
C ILE A 142 -1.61 9.40 -2.69
N CYS A 143 -1.55 8.12 -3.06
CA CYS A 143 -2.66 7.44 -3.71
C CYS A 143 -3.91 7.45 -2.81
N PHE A 144 -3.75 7.09 -1.54
CA PHE A 144 -4.86 6.99 -0.59
C PHE A 144 -5.57 8.34 -0.36
N LEU A 145 -4.81 9.42 -0.18
CA LEU A 145 -5.37 10.75 0.04
C LEU A 145 -5.89 11.39 -1.25
N GLY A 146 -5.18 11.17 -2.35
CA GLY A 146 -5.43 11.75 -3.67
C GLY A 146 -6.62 11.18 -4.42
N GLY A 147 -7.01 9.95 -4.08
CA GLY A 147 -8.16 9.28 -4.69
C GLY A 147 -7.98 9.07 -6.19
N ILE A 148 -9.00 9.41 -6.98
CA ILE A 148 -9.06 9.07 -8.42
C ILE A 148 -7.93 9.76 -9.21
N SER A 149 -7.63 11.03 -8.91
CA SER A 149 -6.65 11.81 -9.67
C SER A 149 -5.24 11.22 -9.55
N ASP A 150 -4.77 11.03 -8.31
CA ASP A 150 -3.43 10.49 -8.06
C ASP A 150 -3.32 8.99 -8.41
N ALA A 151 -4.38 8.21 -8.20
CA ALA A 151 -4.40 6.82 -8.69
C ALA A 151 -4.25 6.75 -10.22
N THR A 152 -4.90 7.66 -10.95
CA THR A 152 -4.78 7.77 -12.41
C THR A 152 -3.38 8.19 -12.82
N LEU A 153 -2.78 9.14 -12.11
CA LEU A 153 -1.41 9.59 -12.37
C LEU A 153 -0.40 8.44 -12.16
N ILE A 154 -0.49 7.72 -11.04
CA ILE A 154 0.41 6.60 -10.71
C ILE A 154 0.32 5.50 -11.78
N ILE A 155 -0.89 5.05 -12.12
CA ILE A 155 -1.06 3.92 -13.04
C ILE A 155 -0.67 4.26 -14.49
N GLN A 156 -0.77 5.53 -14.88
CA GLN A 156 -0.40 6.01 -16.23
C GLN A 156 1.03 6.52 -16.32
N THR A 157 1.77 6.57 -15.20
CA THR A 157 3.15 7.07 -15.17
C THR A 157 4.08 6.26 -16.07
N SER A 158 3.89 4.94 -16.14
CA SER A 158 4.58 4.07 -17.10
C SER A 158 3.67 2.92 -17.52
N GLY A 159 3.90 2.37 -18.72
CA GLY A 159 3.10 1.26 -19.25
C GLY A 159 3.18 -0.05 -18.45
N ASP A 160 4.17 -0.14 -17.54
CA ASP A 160 4.53 -1.37 -16.82
C ASP A 160 4.43 -1.25 -15.29
N VAL A 161 3.93 -0.11 -14.75
CA VAL A 161 3.82 0.11 -13.29
C VAL A 161 3.11 -1.04 -12.60
N ILE A 162 1.99 -1.52 -13.16
CA ILE A 162 1.17 -2.59 -12.56
C ILE A 162 1.96 -3.89 -12.44
N ASN A 163 2.72 -4.25 -13.48
CA ASN A 163 3.55 -5.45 -13.46
C ASN A 163 4.68 -5.30 -12.45
N SER A 164 5.34 -4.13 -12.44
CA SER A 164 6.39 -3.82 -11.47
C SER A 164 5.89 -3.93 -10.02
N LEU A 165 4.75 -3.32 -9.70
CA LEU A 165 4.10 -3.45 -8.39
C LEU A 165 3.83 -4.93 -8.04
N THR A 166 3.28 -5.68 -9.00
CA THR A 166 3.00 -7.11 -8.83
C THR A 166 4.27 -7.93 -8.55
N GLN A 167 5.38 -7.62 -9.23
CA GLN A 167 6.67 -8.26 -8.98
C GLN A 167 7.20 -7.92 -7.59
N VAL A 168 7.19 -6.64 -7.21
CA VAL A 168 7.60 -6.19 -5.87
C VAL A 168 6.80 -6.91 -4.79
N LEU A 169 5.49 -7.06 -4.95
CA LEU A 169 4.65 -7.72 -3.95
C LEU A 169 4.99 -9.21 -3.77
N LEU A 170 5.25 -9.90 -4.87
CA LEU A 170 5.38 -11.35 -4.91
C LEU A 170 6.81 -11.87 -4.73
N HIS A 171 7.81 -11.07 -5.09
CA HIS A 171 9.18 -11.56 -5.28
C HIS A 171 10.24 -10.76 -4.52
N GLU A 172 9.93 -9.56 -4.01
CA GLU A 172 10.88 -8.76 -3.23
C GLU A 172 11.13 -9.40 -1.85
N GLU A 173 12.36 -9.39 -1.37
CA GLU A 173 12.69 -9.83 -0.01
C GLU A 173 12.26 -8.80 1.05
N ASN A 174 12.31 -7.52 0.70
CA ASN A 174 11.98 -6.43 1.61
C ASN A 174 10.48 -6.34 1.86
N GLU A 175 10.04 -6.72 3.06
CA GLU A 175 8.61 -6.70 3.42
C GLU A 175 7.99 -5.29 3.40
N THR A 176 8.75 -4.22 3.65
CA THR A 176 8.23 -2.84 3.57
C THR A 176 7.87 -2.49 2.13
N CYS A 177 8.71 -2.87 1.16
CA CYS A 177 8.41 -2.69 -0.26
C CYS A 177 7.21 -3.55 -0.68
N ARG A 178 7.14 -4.82 -0.23
CA ARG A 178 5.96 -5.67 -0.49
C ARG A 178 4.69 -5.04 0.07
N GLN A 179 4.74 -4.56 1.32
CA GLN A 179 3.61 -3.93 1.99
C GLN A 179 3.13 -2.69 1.22
N ALA A 180 4.06 -1.79 0.88
CA ALA A 180 3.74 -0.60 0.10
C ALA A 180 3.12 -0.94 -1.25
N SER A 181 3.62 -2.00 -1.92
CA SER A 181 3.05 -2.46 -3.19
C SER A 181 1.61 -2.96 -3.02
N ALA A 182 1.31 -3.73 -1.97
CA ALA A 182 -0.05 -4.17 -1.67
C ALA A 182 -1.01 -2.98 -1.44
N GLU A 183 -0.57 -1.97 -0.69
CA GLU A 183 -1.36 -0.77 -0.39
C GLU A 183 -1.61 0.08 -1.65
N ILE A 184 -0.60 0.25 -2.50
CA ILE A 184 -0.75 0.96 -3.77
C ILE A 184 -1.74 0.20 -4.67
N LEU A 185 -1.58 -1.11 -4.83
CA LEU A 185 -2.49 -1.93 -5.62
C LEU A 185 -3.93 -1.87 -5.08
N GLU A 186 -4.13 -1.86 -3.76
CA GLU A 186 -5.45 -1.74 -3.13
C GLU A 186 -6.08 -0.38 -3.47
N CYS A 187 -5.29 0.68 -3.35
CA CYS A 187 -5.70 2.02 -3.69
C CYS A 187 -6.12 2.12 -5.17
N LEU A 188 -5.29 1.58 -6.08
CA LEU A 188 -5.60 1.54 -7.51
C LEU A 188 -6.91 0.76 -7.77
N CYS A 189 -7.12 -0.38 -7.10
CA CYS A 189 -8.38 -1.13 -7.23
C CYS A 189 -9.60 -0.35 -6.73
N THR A 190 -9.42 0.53 -5.74
CA THR A 190 -10.49 1.32 -5.14
C THR A 190 -10.85 2.54 -6.00
N HIS A 191 -9.84 3.19 -6.58
CA HIS A 191 -9.97 4.52 -7.17
C HIS A 191 -9.89 4.56 -8.69
N TYR A 192 -9.25 3.60 -9.33
CA TYR A 192 -9.13 3.57 -10.79
C TYR A 192 -10.32 2.86 -11.43
N THR A 193 -11.21 3.63 -12.06
CA THR A 193 -12.47 3.12 -12.63
C THR A 193 -12.57 3.29 -14.14
N LYS A 194 -11.56 3.87 -14.78
CA LYS A 194 -11.54 4.12 -16.22
C LYS A 194 -11.39 2.80 -16.96
N ASP A 195 -12.34 2.50 -17.85
CA ASP A 195 -12.34 1.28 -18.66
C ASP A 195 -11.34 1.38 -19.81
N ASP A 196 -10.07 1.05 -19.51
CA ASP A 196 -8.98 1.01 -20.49
C ASP A 196 -8.00 -0.13 -20.22
N GLU A 197 -6.95 -0.22 -21.05
CA GLU A 197 -5.93 -1.28 -20.97
C GLU A 197 -5.27 -1.36 -19.58
N TYR A 198 -5.11 -0.23 -18.88
CA TYR A 198 -4.54 -0.20 -17.54
C TYR A 198 -5.44 -0.89 -16.52
N LEU A 199 -6.76 -0.67 -16.61
CA LEU A 199 -7.71 -1.37 -15.75
C LEU A 199 -7.67 -2.89 -16.03
N HIS A 200 -7.59 -3.32 -17.29
CA HIS A 200 -7.46 -4.74 -17.61
C HIS A 200 -6.16 -5.36 -17.06
N LYS A 201 -5.03 -4.65 -17.19
CA LYS A 201 -3.74 -5.08 -16.60
C LYS A 201 -3.84 -5.20 -15.08
N LEU A 202 -4.50 -4.23 -14.42
CA LEU A 202 -4.70 -4.25 -12.97
C LEU A 202 -5.50 -5.49 -12.55
N LYS A 203 -6.59 -5.81 -13.25
CA LYS A 203 -7.38 -7.04 -12.98
C LYS A 203 -6.53 -8.31 -13.11
N LYS A 204 -5.75 -8.45 -14.19
CA LYS A 204 -4.87 -9.62 -14.42
C LYS A 204 -3.80 -9.74 -13.33
N ALA A 205 -3.19 -8.63 -12.93
CA ALA A 205 -2.20 -8.58 -11.86
C ALA A 205 -2.78 -9.03 -10.52
N ILE A 206 -3.94 -8.51 -10.14
CA ILE A 206 -4.62 -8.85 -8.89
C ILE A 206 -5.02 -10.33 -8.85
N LEU A 207 -5.53 -10.88 -9.96
CA LEU A 207 -5.78 -12.32 -10.08
C LEU A 207 -4.52 -13.15 -9.79
N LYS A 208 -3.38 -12.75 -10.37
CA LYS A 208 -2.10 -13.42 -10.16
C LYS A 208 -1.65 -13.36 -8.69
N VAL A 209 -1.83 -12.20 -8.05
CA VAL A 209 -1.50 -12.00 -6.62
C VAL A 209 -2.36 -12.90 -5.74
N ILE A 210 -3.68 -12.85 -5.91
CA ILE A 210 -4.64 -13.68 -5.17
C ILE A 210 -4.34 -15.17 -5.37
N GLY A 211 -4.15 -15.62 -6.62
CA GLY A 211 -3.87 -17.02 -6.92
C GLY A 211 -2.57 -17.50 -6.25
N LYS A 212 -1.49 -16.71 -6.32
CA LYS A 212 -0.22 -17.08 -5.69
C LYS A 212 -0.26 -17.05 -4.17
N ILE A 213 -0.95 -16.06 -3.56
CA ILE A 213 -0.91 -15.87 -2.11
C ILE A 213 -1.95 -16.74 -1.40
N LEU A 214 -3.12 -16.95 -2.00
CA LEU A 214 -4.26 -17.61 -1.37
C LEU A 214 -4.43 -19.08 -1.79
N CYS A 215 -3.94 -19.49 -2.96
CA CYS A 215 -4.07 -20.87 -3.45
C CYS A 215 -2.80 -21.73 -3.26
N CYS A 216 -1.86 -21.29 -2.43
CA CYS A 216 -0.72 -22.13 -2.04
C CYS A 216 -1.15 -23.24 -1.09
N GLY A 217 -1.62 -24.33 -1.70
CA GLY A 217 -2.11 -25.52 -1.00
C GLY A 217 -2.25 -26.75 -1.89
N ASP A 218 -1.60 -26.82 -3.06
CA ASP A 218 -1.36 -28.12 -3.68
C ASP A 218 -0.02 -28.15 -4.39
N GLY A 219 0.86 -29.06 -3.96
CA GLY A 219 2.10 -29.40 -4.64
C GLY A 219 1.86 -30.29 -5.86
N THR A 220 0.70 -30.15 -6.51
CA THR A 220 0.29 -31.06 -7.57
C THR A 220 -0.41 -30.31 -8.69
N HIS A 221 0.15 -30.51 -9.89
CA HIS A 221 -0.31 -30.07 -11.21
C HIS A 221 0.27 -28.75 -11.76
N ASN A 222 1.41 -28.94 -12.41
CA ASN A 222 1.78 -28.43 -13.73
C ASN A 222 1.26 -27.04 -14.12
N GLY A 223 2.22 -26.12 -14.28
CA GLY A 223 2.01 -24.96 -15.12
C GLY A 223 1.59 -25.40 -16.52
N GLU A 224 0.33 -25.21 -16.84
CA GLU A 224 -0.08 -24.94 -18.20
C GLU A 224 -0.20 -23.42 -18.31
N ASP A 225 0.69 -22.87 -19.13
CA ASP A 225 0.63 -21.51 -19.61
C ASP A 225 -0.76 -21.23 -20.18
N ILE A 226 -1.51 -20.33 -19.54
CA ILE A 226 -2.72 -19.73 -20.13
C ILE A 226 -2.26 -18.67 -21.14
N GLU A 227 -1.59 -19.11 -22.20
CA GLU A 227 -1.30 -18.31 -23.37
C GLU A 227 -1.11 -19.20 -24.60
N SER A 228 -2.14 -19.97 -24.97
CA SER A 228 -2.29 -20.43 -26.37
C SER A 228 -3.72 -20.87 -26.68
N GLN A 229 -4.51 -19.94 -27.20
CA GLN A 229 -5.42 -20.27 -28.28
C GLN A 229 -5.00 -19.42 -29.47
N CYS A 230 -4.15 -19.99 -30.32
CA CYS A 230 -4.31 -19.98 -31.78
C CYS A 230 -3.13 -20.68 -32.45
N ASP A 231 -3.50 -21.65 -33.29
CA ASP A 231 -2.76 -22.28 -34.38
C ASP A 231 -1.59 -23.24 -34.05
N GLY A 232 -1.75 -24.46 -34.58
CA GLY A 232 -0.80 -25.55 -34.41
C GLY A 232 0.39 -25.45 -35.36
N THR A 233 1.52 -26.01 -34.93
CA THR A 233 2.32 -27.04 -35.63
C THR A 233 3.47 -27.47 -34.69
N GLN A 234 3.78 -28.76 -34.72
CA GLN A 234 4.68 -29.52 -33.85
C GLN A 234 6.19 -29.15 -33.88
N GLU A 235 6.84 -29.55 -32.78
CA GLU A 235 8.23 -30.06 -32.62
C GLU A 235 9.41 -29.07 -32.54
N ASN A 236 10.04 -28.95 -31.36
CA ASN A 236 11.21 -29.76 -30.96
C ASN A 236 11.66 -29.46 -29.51
N ASN A 237 12.16 -30.51 -28.86
CA ASN A 237 12.59 -30.55 -27.46
C ASN A 237 13.95 -29.90 -27.21
N GLU A 238 14.05 -29.07 -26.16
CA GLU A 238 15.25 -28.93 -25.31
C GLU A 238 14.81 -28.63 -23.86
N PRO A 239 15.42 -29.24 -22.83
CA PRO A 239 14.98 -29.05 -21.45
C PRO A 239 15.60 -27.77 -20.87
N ASN A 240 14.77 -26.74 -20.68
CA ASN A 240 15.19 -25.50 -20.02
C ASN A 240 15.46 -25.78 -18.53
N LYS A 241 16.73 -25.60 -18.14
CA LYS A 241 17.19 -25.57 -16.75
C LYS A 241 16.85 -24.21 -16.16
N ASP A 242 15.64 -24.00 -15.66
CA ASP A 242 15.33 -22.86 -14.77
C ASP A 242 14.15 -23.15 -13.83
N ALA A 243 13.98 -24.42 -13.44
CA ALA A 243 13.08 -24.77 -12.33
C ALA A 243 13.77 -24.49 -10.99
N GLN A 244 14.02 -23.23 -10.67
CA GLN A 244 14.34 -22.83 -9.31
C GLN A 244 13.03 -22.85 -8.52
N GLY A 245 12.75 -24.00 -7.90
CA GLY A 245 11.56 -24.24 -7.10
C GLY A 245 11.39 -23.17 -6.03
N PHE A 246 10.37 -22.33 -6.20
CA PHE A 246 10.06 -21.23 -5.30
C PHE A 246 9.15 -21.73 -4.18
N GLN A 247 9.60 -21.63 -2.93
CA GLN A 247 8.73 -21.80 -1.77
C GLN A 247 7.97 -20.49 -1.59
N VAL A 248 6.67 -20.48 -1.90
CA VAL A 248 5.82 -19.36 -1.48
C VAL A 248 5.77 -19.38 0.04
N GLU A 249 6.21 -18.29 0.68
CA GLU A 249 6.09 -18.11 2.12
C GLU A 249 4.65 -18.38 2.56
N THR A 250 4.50 -19.25 3.56
CA THR A 250 3.20 -19.48 4.18
C THR A 250 2.74 -18.16 4.81
N LEU A 251 1.46 -17.79 4.66
CA LEU A 251 0.85 -16.58 5.26
C LEU A 251 1.20 -16.36 6.75
N SER A 252 1.56 -17.44 7.46
CA SER A 252 1.98 -17.41 8.86
C SER A 252 3.40 -16.89 9.13
N THR A 253 4.29 -16.84 8.14
CA THR A 253 5.68 -16.34 8.30
C THR A 253 5.80 -14.84 8.05
N MET A 254 4.88 -14.27 7.27
CA MET A 254 4.83 -12.84 6.94
C MET A 254 4.65 -11.96 8.19
N SER A 255 5.24 -10.77 8.19
CA SER A 255 4.93 -9.77 9.21
C SER A 255 3.45 -9.37 9.20
N SER A 256 2.97 -8.96 10.38
CA SER A 256 1.58 -8.54 10.55
C SER A 256 1.18 -7.38 9.64
N ASN A 257 2.09 -6.46 9.34
CA ASN A 257 1.78 -5.30 8.49
C ASN A 257 1.56 -5.72 7.04
N LEU A 258 2.49 -6.50 6.46
CA LEU A 258 2.35 -7.05 5.12
C LEU A 258 1.07 -7.90 5.00
N LEU A 259 0.82 -8.77 5.97
CA LEU A 259 -0.36 -9.62 6.00
C LEU A 259 -1.65 -8.81 6.08
N SER A 260 -1.69 -7.76 6.91
CA SER A 260 -2.82 -6.85 7.00
C SER A 260 -3.08 -6.16 5.65
N SER A 261 -2.05 -5.63 4.99
CA SER A 261 -2.20 -4.95 3.69
C SER A 261 -2.65 -5.91 2.58
N LEU A 262 -2.16 -7.15 2.59
CA LEU A 262 -2.63 -8.21 1.68
C LEU A 262 -4.11 -8.57 1.88
N LEU A 263 -4.55 -8.70 3.13
CA LEU A 263 -5.96 -8.98 3.45
C LEU A 263 -6.87 -7.82 3.06
N CYS A 264 -6.42 -6.58 3.25
CA CYS A 264 -7.12 -5.38 2.79
C CYS A 264 -7.25 -5.36 1.26
N LEU A 265 -6.16 -5.62 0.53
CA LEU A 265 -6.17 -5.77 -0.92
C LEU A 265 -7.21 -6.83 -1.36
N CYS A 266 -7.15 -8.03 -0.79
CA CYS A 266 -8.08 -9.10 -1.13
C CYS A 266 -9.54 -8.74 -0.82
N GLY A 267 -9.80 -8.14 0.35
CA GLY A 267 -11.13 -7.67 0.73
C GLY A 267 -11.67 -6.60 -0.23
N THR A 268 -10.82 -5.68 -0.69
CA THR A 268 -11.17 -4.66 -1.68
C THR A 268 -11.64 -5.29 -2.99
N VAL A 269 -10.96 -6.33 -3.48
CA VAL A 269 -11.34 -7.04 -4.71
C VAL A 269 -12.73 -7.67 -4.62
N TYR A 270 -13.11 -8.21 -3.46
CA TYR A 270 -14.46 -8.73 -3.25
C TYR A 270 -15.53 -7.62 -3.18
N ASN A 271 -15.15 -6.38 -2.84
CA ASN A 271 -16.07 -5.24 -2.81
C ASN A 271 -16.23 -4.56 -4.17
N THR A 272 -15.19 -4.49 -4.99
CA THR A 272 -15.25 -3.89 -6.32
C THR A 272 -15.74 -4.90 -7.35
N SER A 273 -17.05 -4.85 -7.61
CA SER A 273 -17.73 -5.61 -8.69
C SER A 273 -17.13 -5.38 -10.08
N SER A 274 -16.33 -4.34 -10.25
CA SER A 274 -15.61 -4.02 -11.49
C SER A 274 -14.36 -4.87 -11.71
N VAL A 275 -13.76 -5.46 -10.67
CA VAL A 275 -12.41 -6.02 -10.78
C VAL A 275 -12.45 -7.45 -11.31
N ILE A 276 -13.16 -8.43 -10.74
CA ILE A 276 -13.02 -9.83 -11.19
C ILE A 276 -14.30 -10.66 -10.92
N ASP A 277 -14.64 -11.63 -11.80
CA ASP A 277 -15.48 -12.79 -11.44
C ASP A 277 -14.59 -13.85 -10.76
N LEU A 278 -14.39 -13.72 -9.45
CA LEU A 278 -13.47 -14.57 -8.66
C LEU A 278 -14.00 -16.01 -8.47
N ARG A 279 -15.16 -16.32 -9.06
CA ARG A 279 -15.95 -17.54 -8.79
C ARG A 279 -15.23 -18.87 -8.98
N PRO A 280 -14.29 -19.08 -9.93
CA PRO A 280 -13.70 -20.41 -10.11
C PRO A 280 -12.35 -20.66 -9.43
N GLN A 281 -11.62 -19.64 -8.96
CA GLN A 281 -10.17 -19.78 -8.73
C GLN A 281 -9.72 -20.03 -7.28
N LEU A 282 -10.61 -19.87 -6.31
CA LEU A 282 -10.28 -20.06 -4.89
C LEU A 282 -11.03 -21.26 -4.34
N ASP A 283 -10.29 -22.26 -3.85
CA ASP A 283 -10.85 -23.16 -2.85
C ASP A 283 -11.07 -22.36 -1.56
N ALA A 284 -12.23 -21.74 -1.45
CA ALA A 284 -12.49 -20.87 -0.30
C ALA A 284 -12.52 -21.65 1.02
N SER A 285 -12.61 -22.99 1.01
CA SER A 285 -12.56 -23.78 2.24
C SER A 285 -11.15 -23.82 2.84
N SER A 286 -10.12 -24.13 2.04
CA SER A 286 -8.73 -24.08 2.51
C SER A 286 -8.30 -22.66 2.86
N PHE A 287 -8.72 -21.68 2.07
CA PHE A 287 -8.45 -20.28 2.35
C PHE A 287 -9.05 -19.82 3.69
N LEU A 288 -10.33 -20.11 3.96
CA LEU A 288 -10.99 -19.74 5.22
C LEU A 288 -10.35 -20.43 6.44
N ASN A 289 -9.89 -21.67 6.28
CA ASN A 289 -9.17 -22.39 7.34
C ASN A 289 -7.80 -21.75 7.63
N ASN A 290 -7.03 -21.40 6.58
CA ASN A 290 -5.77 -20.68 6.74
C ASN A 290 -5.97 -19.32 7.42
N LEU A 291 -7.00 -18.58 7.00
CA LEU A 291 -7.37 -17.31 7.60
C LEU A 291 -7.74 -17.48 9.08
N ARG A 292 -8.48 -18.54 9.42
CA ARG A 292 -8.83 -18.88 10.80
C ARG A 292 -7.59 -19.17 11.64
N ASP A 293 -6.71 -20.05 11.19
CA ASP A 293 -5.49 -20.41 11.93
C ASP A 293 -4.59 -19.20 12.16
N MET A 294 -4.52 -18.29 11.19
CA MET A 294 -3.84 -17.01 11.31
C MET A 294 -4.46 -16.14 12.40
N VAL A 295 -5.79 -15.96 12.42
CA VAL A 295 -6.46 -15.17 13.48
C VAL A 295 -6.26 -15.80 14.86
N VAL A 296 -6.27 -17.13 14.97
CA VAL A 296 -5.98 -17.84 16.24
C VAL A 296 -4.58 -17.45 16.76
N LYS A 297 -3.56 -17.57 15.89
CA LYS A 297 -2.17 -17.23 16.22
C LYS A 297 -1.99 -15.75 16.59
N ARG A 298 -2.78 -14.86 15.99
CA ARG A 298 -2.71 -13.40 16.18
C ARG A 298 -3.75 -12.87 17.17
N SER A 299 -4.27 -13.69 18.08
CA SER A 299 -5.36 -13.27 19.00
C SER A 299 -4.90 -12.50 20.25
N GLY A 300 -3.61 -12.16 20.38
CA GLY A 300 -3.06 -11.41 21.52
C GLY A 300 -3.14 -9.88 21.35
N PRO A 301 -3.29 -9.09 22.43
CA PRO A 301 -3.57 -7.64 22.38
C PRO A 301 -2.34 -6.80 22.02
N THR A 302 -1.95 -6.82 20.74
CA THR A 302 -0.96 -5.91 20.17
C THR A 302 -1.57 -5.14 18.99
N VAL A 303 -1.01 -3.97 18.65
CA VAL A 303 -1.51 -3.11 17.57
C VAL A 303 -1.48 -3.83 16.23
N GLU A 304 -0.42 -4.58 15.97
CA GLU A 304 -0.20 -5.30 14.73
C GLU A 304 -1.10 -6.54 14.61
N ASN A 305 -1.40 -7.19 15.73
CA ASN A 305 -2.37 -8.28 15.76
C ASN A 305 -3.80 -7.75 15.53
N LEU A 306 -4.13 -6.61 16.12
CA LEU A 306 -5.42 -5.96 15.93
C LEU A 306 -5.63 -5.54 14.47
N SER A 307 -4.61 -4.99 13.79
CA SER A 307 -4.71 -4.63 12.37
C SER A 307 -5.01 -5.85 11.50
N VAL A 308 -4.30 -6.97 11.70
CA VAL A 308 -4.55 -8.23 11.00
C VAL A 308 -5.96 -8.76 11.27
N CYS A 309 -6.41 -8.79 12.52
CA CYS A 309 -7.76 -9.26 12.85
C CYS A 309 -8.85 -8.37 12.25
N LYS A 310 -8.64 -7.04 12.24
CA LYS A 310 -9.54 -6.09 11.56
C LYS A 310 -9.59 -6.35 10.06
N ALA A 311 -8.43 -6.50 9.41
CA ALA A 311 -8.34 -6.80 7.98
C ALA A 311 -9.05 -8.11 7.63
N ALA A 312 -8.81 -9.17 8.41
CA ALA A 312 -9.51 -10.45 8.27
C ALA A 312 -11.02 -10.31 8.45
N GLY A 313 -11.49 -9.58 9.47
CA GLY A 313 -12.91 -9.34 9.69
C GLY A 313 -13.58 -8.59 8.54
N ASN A 314 -12.91 -7.57 8.00
CA ASN A 314 -13.40 -6.83 6.84
C ASN A 314 -13.44 -7.70 5.58
N MET A 315 -12.42 -8.53 5.36
CA MET A 315 -12.40 -9.49 4.26
C MET A 315 -13.55 -10.49 4.35
N VAL A 316 -13.84 -11.03 5.54
CA VAL A 316 -14.98 -11.92 5.78
C VAL A 316 -16.31 -11.25 5.42
N ILE A 317 -16.51 -10.00 5.82
CA ILE A 317 -17.70 -9.21 5.45
C ILE A 317 -17.81 -9.11 3.92
N SER A 318 -16.71 -8.78 3.24
CA SER A 318 -16.67 -8.65 1.78
C SER A 318 -17.00 -9.95 1.07
N MET A 319 -16.45 -11.08 1.54
CA MET A 319 -16.78 -12.40 1.02
C MET A 319 -18.25 -12.74 1.25
N LEU A 320 -18.79 -12.54 2.46
CA LEU A 320 -20.21 -12.81 2.77
C LEU A 320 -21.15 -11.98 1.89
N LYS A 321 -20.85 -10.71 1.65
CA LYS A 321 -21.63 -9.85 0.73
C LYS A 321 -21.56 -10.37 -0.70
N TYR A 322 -20.36 -10.71 -1.18
CA TYR A 322 -20.16 -11.22 -2.53
C TYR A 322 -20.88 -12.56 -2.77
N TYR A 323 -20.88 -13.45 -1.79
CA TYR A 323 -21.45 -14.80 -1.90
C TYR A 323 -22.89 -14.95 -1.42
N SER A 324 -23.59 -13.84 -1.14
CA SER A 324 -25.01 -13.80 -0.77
C SER A 324 -25.98 -14.43 -1.82
N GLY A 325 -25.45 -14.95 -2.94
CA GLY A 325 -26.12 -15.76 -3.96
C GLY A 325 -25.97 -17.29 -3.90
N GLY A 326 -25.41 -17.89 -2.83
CA GLY A 326 -25.72 -19.29 -2.47
C GLY A 326 -24.69 -20.40 -2.75
N PHE A 327 -23.38 -20.19 -2.56
CA PHE A 327 -22.37 -21.21 -2.93
C PHE A 327 -21.36 -21.67 -1.86
N PHE A 328 -21.44 -21.21 -0.60
CA PHE A 328 -20.53 -21.68 0.45
C PHE A 328 -21.24 -22.40 1.59
N LYS A 329 -20.59 -23.46 2.09
CA LYS A 329 -20.98 -24.14 3.33
C LYS A 329 -20.87 -23.15 4.49
N GLU A 330 -22.01 -22.88 5.10
CA GLU A 330 -22.23 -21.96 6.22
C GLU A 330 -21.25 -22.18 7.39
N ASP A 331 -20.82 -23.42 7.61
CA ASP A 331 -19.99 -23.85 8.75
C ASP A 331 -18.58 -23.21 8.79
N ASN A 332 -17.94 -22.98 7.65
CA ASN A 332 -16.56 -22.47 7.61
C ASN A 332 -16.48 -21.00 8.08
N PHE A 333 -17.43 -20.17 7.66
CA PHE A 333 -17.54 -18.78 8.10
C PHE A 333 -17.87 -18.68 9.58
N GLY A 334 -18.79 -19.51 10.08
CA GLY A 334 -19.18 -19.51 11.50
C GLY A 334 -17.98 -19.74 12.42
N SER A 335 -17.13 -20.73 12.11
CA SER A 335 -15.94 -21.03 12.91
C SER A 335 -14.93 -19.87 12.96
N LEU A 336 -14.72 -19.18 11.83
CA LEU A 336 -13.82 -18.02 11.73
C LEU A 336 -14.38 -16.81 12.48
N ILE A 337 -15.68 -16.54 12.35
CA ILE A 337 -16.38 -15.46 13.06
C ILE A 337 -16.28 -15.64 14.57
N GLU A 338 -16.36 -16.88 15.08
CA GLU A 338 -16.21 -17.17 16.51
C GLU A 338 -14.78 -16.93 17.02
N VAL A 339 -13.76 -17.28 16.23
CA VAL A 339 -12.37 -16.95 16.56
C VAL A 339 -12.16 -15.43 16.56
N LEU A 340 -12.68 -14.70 15.56
CA LEU A 340 -12.64 -13.24 15.51
C LEU A 340 -13.38 -12.60 16.69
N SER A 341 -14.52 -13.15 17.10
CA SER A 341 -15.27 -12.70 18.27
C SER A 341 -14.47 -12.87 19.56
N SER A 342 -13.74 -13.98 19.68
CA SER A 342 -12.85 -14.24 20.80
C SER A 342 -11.67 -13.27 20.82
N ALA A 343 -11.03 -13.02 19.67
CA ALA A 343 -9.96 -12.04 19.52
C ALA A 343 -10.46 -10.61 19.85
N SER A 344 -11.64 -10.23 19.38
CA SER A 344 -12.26 -8.94 19.67
C SER A 344 -12.43 -8.68 21.16
N LYS A 345 -12.82 -9.69 21.94
CA LYS A 345 -12.94 -9.57 23.40
C LYS A 345 -11.58 -9.36 24.07
N LYS A 346 -10.55 -10.06 23.61
CA LYS A 346 -9.18 -9.94 24.15
C LYS A 346 -8.55 -8.58 23.86
N MET A 347 -8.89 -7.96 22.73
CA MET A 347 -8.29 -6.70 22.26
C MET A 347 -9.19 -5.48 22.47
N LEU A 348 -10.29 -5.60 23.22
CA LEU A 348 -11.34 -4.58 23.31
C LEU A 348 -10.77 -3.21 23.75
N ASP A 349 -10.01 -3.18 24.84
CA ASP A 349 -9.46 -1.94 25.40
C ASP A 349 -8.47 -1.27 24.45
N LEU A 350 -7.59 -2.08 23.83
CA LEU A 350 -6.64 -1.62 22.82
C LEU A 350 -7.37 -1.02 21.60
N ASP A 351 -8.40 -1.70 21.13
CA ASP A 351 -9.18 -1.29 19.96
C ASP A 351 -9.90 0.04 20.19
N TYR A 352 -10.55 0.20 21.36
CA TYR A 352 -11.15 1.49 21.74
C TYR A 352 -10.10 2.60 21.85
N SER A 353 -8.95 2.31 22.46
CA SER A 353 -7.85 3.28 22.55
C SER A 353 -7.39 3.73 21.15
N MET A 354 -7.20 2.80 20.22
CA MET A 354 -6.78 3.11 18.86
C MET A 354 -7.81 3.92 18.08
N VAL A 355 -9.10 3.60 18.20
CA VAL A 355 -10.17 4.36 17.53
C VAL A 355 -10.23 5.80 18.08
N CYS A 356 -10.07 5.97 19.39
CA CYS A 356 -10.02 7.30 20.02
C CYS A 356 -8.79 8.11 19.57
N SER A 357 -7.62 7.49 19.46
CA SER A 357 -6.41 8.15 18.94
C SER A 357 -6.52 8.49 17.45
N SER A 358 -7.18 7.64 16.67
CA SER A 358 -7.37 7.85 15.22
C SER A 358 -8.41 8.93 14.90
N ALA A 359 -9.31 9.24 15.85
CA ALA A 359 -10.30 10.30 15.71
C ALA A 359 -9.72 11.71 15.96
N SER A 360 -8.60 11.81 16.67
CA SER A 360 -7.91 13.07 16.97
C SER A 360 -6.78 13.42 15.97
N SER A 361 -6.25 12.43 15.24
CA SER A 361 -5.31 12.65 14.13
C SER A 361 -6.06 12.71 12.79
N SER A 362 -5.97 13.83 12.07
CA SER A 362 -6.56 13.98 10.73
C SER A 362 -5.79 13.21 9.64
N GLU A 363 -4.93 12.26 9.98
CA GLU A 363 -4.01 11.63 9.04
C GLU A 363 -4.23 10.12 8.90
N THR A 364 -4.22 9.71 7.62
CA THR A 364 -3.74 8.42 7.07
C THR A 364 -4.30 7.12 7.63
N GLY A 365 -5.32 7.16 8.48
CA GLY A 365 -6.03 5.95 8.90
C GLY A 365 -6.73 5.29 7.71
N SER A 366 -6.37 4.04 7.42
CA SER A 366 -7.18 3.15 6.56
C SER A 366 -8.63 3.17 7.05
N LYS A 367 -9.61 2.91 6.15
CA LYS A 367 -11.04 2.87 6.52
C LYS A 367 -11.32 1.95 7.73
N LEU A 368 -10.46 0.94 7.95
CA LEU A 368 -10.52 0.05 9.10
C LEU A 368 -10.08 0.68 10.42
N GLY A 369 -9.21 1.69 10.42
CA GLY A 369 -8.75 2.38 11.63
C GLY A 369 -9.89 3.03 12.42
N ARG A 370 -10.99 3.41 11.75
CA ARG A 370 -12.18 4.01 12.36
C ARG A 370 -13.22 2.99 12.84
N ARG A 371 -13.13 1.73 12.41
CA ARG A 371 -14.05 0.66 12.81
C ARG A 371 -13.40 -0.18 13.91
N THR A 372 -14.18 -0.52 14.94
CA THR A 372 -13.73 -1.52 15.92
C THR A 372 -13.83 -2.92 15.32
N LEU A 373 -12.93 -3.81 15.72
CA LEU A 373 -13.01 -5.23 15.43
C LEU A 373 -14.35 -5.80 15.92
N LEU A 374 -14.86 -5.32 17.06
CA LEU A 374 -16.19 -5.68 17.57
C LEU A 374 -17.30 -5.33 16.57
N SER A 375 -17.24 -4.14 15.97
CA SER A 375 -18.23 -3.71 14.96
C SER A 375 -18.18 -4.55 13.69
N LEU A 376 -16.98 -4.96 13.26
CA LEU A 376 -16.77 -5.84 12.11
C LEU A 376 -17.33 -7.25 12.39
N VAL A 377 -17.02 -7.80 13.57
CA VAL A 377 -17.54 -9.11 13.98
C VAL A 377 -19.07 -9.11 14.04
N ARG A 378 -19.68 -8.03 14.54
CA ARG A 378 -21.15 -7.92 14.57
C ARG A 378 -21.76 -7.90 13.17
N GLU A 379 -21.22 -7.11 12.25
CA GLU A 379 -21.69 -7.08 10.85
C GLU A 379 -21.51 -8.45 10.18
N ALA A 380 -20.38 -9.13 10.40
CA ALA A 380 -20.14 -10.47 9.87
C ALA A 380 -21.17 -11.48 10.39
N LYS A 381 -21.51 -11.43 11.69
CA LYS A 381 -22.56 -12.27 12.30
C LYS A 381 -23.94 -12.02 11.69
N GLU A 382 -24.29 -10.75 11.48
CA GLU A 382 -25.57 -10.36 10.88
C GLU A 382 -25.67 -10.87 9.43
N LEU A 383 -24.62 -10.68 8.62
CA LEU A 383 -24.58 -11.16 7.24
C LEU A 383 -24.60 -12.69 7.15
N HIS A 384 -23.90 -13.37 8.04
CA HIS A 384 -23.88 -14.83 8.10
C HIS A 384 -25.26 -15.40 8.47
N ALA A 385 -25.96 -14.79 9.43
CA ALA A 385 -27.31 -15.20 9.83
C ALA A 385 -28.39 -14.92 8.77
N MET A 386 -28.14 -13.97 7.85
CA MET A 386 -29.05 -13.67 6.73
C MET A 386 -28.84 -14.57 5.52
N ALA A 387 -27.77 -15.38 5.48
CA ALA A 387 -27.55 -16.31 4.40
C ALA A 387 -28.67 -17.38 4.40
N PRO A 388 -29.23 -17.73 3.23
CA PRO A 388 -30.26 -18.76 3.17
C PRO A 388 -29.64 -20.08 3.65
N SER A 389 -30.15 -20.58 4.78
CA SER A 389 -29.88 -21.95 5.21
C SER A 389 -30.33 -22.85 4.07
N THR A 390 -29.39 -23.53 3.43
CA THR A 390 -29.72 -24.59 2.49
C THR A 390 -30.20 -25.78 3.31
N SER A 391 -31.42 -25.68 3.83
CA SER A 391 -32.19 -26.84 4.22
C SER A 391 -32.47 -27.62 2.93
N LEU A 392 -31.58 -28.56 2.61
CA LEU A 392 -31.91 -29.69 1.76
C LEU A 392 -33.03 -30.47 2.48
N SER A 393 -34.27 -30.08 2.19
CA SER A 393 -35.46 -30.86 2.52
C SER A 393 -36.00 -31.47 1.23
N GLY A 394 -35.97 -32.79 1.14
CA GLY A 394 -36.73 -33.60 0.18
C GLY A 394 -35.87 -34.28 -0.87
#